data_AF-A0A165QUT0-F1
#
_entry.id   AF-A0A165QUT0-F1
#
_cell.length_a   1.000
_cell.length_b   1.000
_cell.length_c   1.000
_cell.angle_alpha   90.00
_cell.angle_beta   90.00
_cell.angle_gamma   90.00
#
_symmetry.space_group_name_H-M   'P 1'
#
loop_
_entity.id
_entity.type
_entity.pdbx_description
1 polymer ?
#
loop_
_entity_poly.entity_id
_entity_poly.type
_entity_poly.pdbx_seq_one_letter_code
_entity_poly.pdbx_strand_id
1 'polypeptide(L)'
;MSTDPYHAVQQEIQTSLQTASTLRASYLRIRSTARDDSEELVWARNELKATLAALEADLEDLEESVKVVEQTGARMFGLEESELMERQRYVSHVRREIQTMRAEIETDTLGRRSRPQSQIGLPAPSSRVSSRATSPAPGDDQAEWAKQEQEMIIRQQDQTLDSIGGTLSTLAEQAGLMGREIMEHNEMLDDLEQGVDHSGVKLDSAMTRMKRFIRQTEETKSGWCIIILIIILMVLLLLVILL
;
A
#
# COMPACT_ATOMS: atom_id res chain seq x y z
N MET A 1 7.83 17.37 26.61
CA MET A 1 7.52 17.44 25.17
C MET A 1 6.51 16.35 24.93
N SER A 2 5.28 16.69 24.56
CA SER A 2 4.26 15.68 24.24
C SER A 2 4.66 15.06 22.91
N THR A 3 5.05 13.79 22.93
CA THR A 3 5.33 13.00 21.74
C THR A 3 4.06 12.91 20.90
N ASP A 4 4.16 13.19 19.60
CA ASP A 4 3.02 13.06 18.70
C ASP A 4 2.56 11.58 18.65
N PRO A 5 1.30 11.27 19.02
CA PRO A 5 0.78 9.91 18.98
C PRO A 5 0.77 9.30 17.57
N TYR A 6 0.79 10.13 16.51
CA TYR A 6 0.83 9.69 15.12
C TYR A 6 1.99 8.70 14.86
N HIS A 7 3.19 9.00 15.35
CA HIS A 7 4.36 8.15 15.07
C HIS A 7 4.30 6.79 15.76
N ALA A 8 3.64 6.70 16.91
CA ALA A 8 3.45 5.42 17.59
C ALA A 8 2.50 4.52 16.78
N VAL A 9 1.37 5.08 16.32
CA VAL A 9 0.41 4.37 15.47
C VAL A 9 1.03 4.01 14.12
N GLN A 10 1.84 4.90 13.54
CA GLN A 10 2.59 4.63 12.32
C GLN A 10 3.52 3.40 12.47
N GLN A 11 4.24 3.29 13.58
CA GLN A 11 5.12 2.13 13.84
C GLN A 11 4.33 0.83 14.03
N GLU A 12 3.17 0.90 14.68
CA GLU A 12 2.27 -0.22 14.87
C GLU A 12 1.72 -0.73 13.53
N ILE A 13 1.24 0.19 12.69
CA ILE A 13 0.78 -0.13 11.32
C ILE A 13 1.90 -0.72 10.49
N GLN A 14 3.14 -0.19 10.57
CA GLN A 14 4.30 -0.78 9.88
C GLN A 14 4.56 -2.23 10.32
N THR A 15 4.49 -2.50 11.62
CA THR A 15 4.69 -3.85 12.18
C THR A 15 3.57 -4.81 11.75
N SER A 16 2.32 -4.34 11.77
CA SER A 16 1.16 -5.07 11.28
C SER A 16 1.28 -5.38 9.79
N LEU A 17 1.78 -4.43 8.99
CA LEU A 17 1.98 -4.58 7.55
C LEU A 17 3.06 -5.63 7.23
N GLN A 18 4.15 -5.65 8.00
CA GLN A 18 5.18 -6.70 7.90
C GLN A 18 4.64 -8.09 8.25
N THR A 19 3.75 -8.15 9.23
CA THR A 19 3.08 -9.41 9.61
C THR A 19 2.15 -9.87 8.48
N ALA A 20 1.35 -8.97 7.92
CA ALA A 20 0.47 -9.25 6.79
C ALA A 20 1.24 -9.69 5.53
N SER A 21 2.39 -9.07 5.23
CA SER A 21 3.22 -9.47 4.08
C SER A 21 3.83 -10.86 4.27
N THR A 22 4.26 -11.20 5.48
CA THR A 22 4.74 -12.54 5.83
C THR A 22 3.64 -13.60 5.67
N LEU A 23 2.43 -13.30 6.18
CA LEU A 23 1.26 -14.16 6.01
C LEU A 23 0.87 -14.34 4.54
N ARG A 24 0.94 -13.26 3.74
CA ARG A 24 0.70 -13.31 2.29
C ARG A 24 1.69 -14.20 1.58
N ALA A 25 2.99 -14.08 1.87
CA ALA A 25 4.01 -14.94 1.27
C ALA A 25 3.77 -16.42 1.62
N SER A 26 3.43 -16.71 2.87
CA SER A 26 3.05 -18.05 3.33
C SER A 26 1.82 -18.57 2.58
N TYR A 27 0.76 -17.75 2.45
CA TYR A 27 -0.44 -18.09 1.71
C TYR A 27 -0.16 -18.45 0.24
N LEU A 28 0.60 -17.59 -0.46
CA LEU A 28 0.95 -17.81 -1.86
C LEU A 28 1.79 -19.09 -2.06
N ARG A 29 2.64 -19.42 -1.08
CA ARG A 29 3.42 -20.66 -1.06
C ARG A 29 2.54 -21.88 -0.83
N ILE A 30 1.71 -21.89 0.20
CA ILE A 30 0.82 -23.03 0.50
C ILE A 30 -0.09 -23.29 -0.69
N ARG A 31 -0.54 -22.24 -1.38
CA ARG A 31 -1.30 -22.38 -2.63
C ARG A 31 -0.50 -23.05 -3.75
N SER A 32 0.79 -22.76 -3.90
CA SER A 32 1.58 -23.36 -4.98
C SER A 32 1.94 -24.83 -4.74
N THR A 33 1.94 -25.28 -3.48
CA THR A 33 2.36 -26.64 -3.09
C THR A 33 1.23 -27.55 -2.65
N ALA A 34 0.15 -27.02 -2.07
CA ALA A 34 -0.96 -27.80 -1.53
C ALA A 34 -2.09 -28.01 -2.53
N ARG A 35 -2.89 -29.08 -2.32
CA ARG A 35 -4.17 -29.25 -3.03
C ARG A 35 -5.14 -28.14 -2.63
N ASP A 36 -5.97 -27.70 -3.58
CA ASP A 36 -6.91 -26.55 -3.51
C ASP A 36 -7.85 -26.48 -2.27
N ASP A 37 -7.89 -27.50 -1.40
CA ASP A 37 -8.77 -27.63 -0.22
C ASP A 37 -8.01 -27.99 1.08
N SER A 38 -6.70 -27.77 1.16
CA SER A 38 -5.99 -28.01 2.42
C SER A 38 -6.52 -27.09 3.54
N GLU A 39 -6.71 -27.66 4.73
CA GLU A 39 -7.12 -26.90 5.92
C GLU A 39 -6.14 -25.76 6.22
N GLU A 40 -4.86 -25.99 5.93
CA GLU A 40 -3.76 -25.01 6.01
C GLU A 40 -3.98 -23.78 5.11
N LEU A 41 -4.47 -23.97 3.88
CA LEU A 41 -4.74 -22.86 2.97
C LEU A 41 -5.94 -22.04 3.46
N VAL A 42 -6.98 -22.72 3.93
CA VAL A 42 -8.18 -22.06 4.49
C VAL A 42 -7.81 -21.26 5.74
N TRP A 43 -6.99 -21.83 6.63
CA TRP A 43 -6.48 -21.16 7.82
C TRP A 43 -5.63 -19.94 7.45
N ALA A 44 -4.59 -20.11 6.62
CA ALA A 44 -3.70 -19.02 6.21
C ALA A 44 -4.46 -17.87 5.52
N ARG A 45 -5.47 -18.19 4.70
CA ARG A 45 -6.33 -17.19 4.06
C ARG A 45 -7.17 -16.42 5.07
N ASN A 46 -7.79 -17.11 6.02
CA ASN A 46 -8.66 -16.48 7.00
C ASN A 46 -7.84 -15.61 7.96
N GLU A 47 -6.65 -16.08 8.36
CA GLU A 47 -5.71 -15.31 9.18
C GLU A 47 -5.26 -14.03 8.45
N LEU A 48 -4.85 -14.14 7.19
CA LEU A 48 -4.50 -12.96 6.38
C LEU A 48 -5.67 -11.99 6.21
N LYS A 49 -6.90 -12.50 6.06
CA LYS A 49 -8.09 -11.63 5.99
C LYS A 49 -8.37 -10.91 7.30
N ALA A 50 -8.17 -11.58 8.44
CA ALA A 50 -8.37 -11.00 9.75
C ALA A 50 -7.33 -9.91 10.04
N THR A 51 -6.06 -10.17 9.73
CA THR A 51 -4.99 -9.16 9.90
C THR A 51 -5.18 -7.97 8.98
N LEU A 52 -5.54 -8.16 7.71
CA LEU A 52 -5.87 -7.05 6.80
C LEU A 52 -7.07 -6.23 7.27
N ALA A 53 -8.10 -6.86 7.85
CA ALA A 53 -9.26 -6.15 8.37
C ALA A 53 -8.92 -5.30 9.62
N ALA A 54 -8.04 -5.81 10.50
CA ALA A 54 -7.52 -5.02 11.62
C ALA A 54 -6.71 -3.82 11.11
N LEU A 55 -5.82 -4.05 10.14
CA LEU A 55 -4.97 -3.01 9.55
C LEU A 55 -5.79 -1.93 8.82
N GLU A 56 -6.90 -2.30 8.18
CA GLU A 56 -7.86 -1.33 7.60
C GLU A 56 -8.49 -0.44 8.66
N ALA A 57 -8.90 -0.98 9.80
CA ALA A 57 -9.48 -0.21 10.90
C ALA A 57 -8.45 0.77 11.49
N ASP A 58 -7.24 0.29 11.78
CA ASP A 58 -6.15 1.14 12.29
C ASP A 58 -5.79 2.27 11.31
N LEU A 59 -5.85 1.99 10.00
CA LEU A 59 -5.58 2.98 8.96
C LEU A 59 -6.72 4.00 8.80
N GLU A 60 -7.97 3.61 9.02
CA GLU A 60 -9.13 4.50 8.99
C GLU A 60 -9.05 5.53 10.12
N ASP A 61 -8.69 5.09 11.33
CA ASP A 61 -8.44 5.96 12.48
C ASP A 61 -7.29 6.95 12.19
N LEU A 62 -6.21 6.46 11.57
CA LEU A 62 -5.08 7.30 11.19
C LEU A 62 -5.47 8.34 10.12
N GLU A 63 -6.27 7.94 9.12
CA GLU A 63 -6.77 8.85 8.10
C GLU A 63 -7.65 9.95 8.70
N GLU A 64 -8.55 9.60 9.62
CA GLU A 64 -9.40 10.58 10.30
C GLU A 64 -8.53 11.59 11.08
N SER A 65 -7.49 11.11 11.76
CA SER A 65 -6.55 11.99 12.47
C SER A 65 -5.85 12.98 11.54
N VAL A 66 -5.38 12.52 10.37
CA VAL A 66 -4.72 13.37 9.37
C VAL A 66 -5.71 14.39 8.79
N LYS A 67 -6.95 13.99 8.54
CA LYS A 67 -8.02 14.86 8.03
C LYS A 67 -8.41 15.96 9.03
N VAL A 68 -8.43 15.65 10.33
CA VAL A 68 -8.67 16.65 11.39
C VAL A 68 -7.55 17.70 11.40
N VAL A 69 -6.30 17.26 11.26
CA VAL A 69 -5.14 18.16 11.18
C VAL A 69 -5.20 19.02 9.92
N GLU A 70 -5.59 18.46 8.78
CA GLU A 70 -5.77 19.20 7.52
C GLU A 70 -6.85 20.28 7.62
N GLN A 71 -8.01 19.97 8.20
CA GLN A 71 -9.13 20.91 8.31
C GLN A 71 -8.88 22.04 9.31
N THR A 72 -8.19 21.74 10.40
CA THR A 72 -7.88 22.71 11.46
C THR A 72 -6.62 23.53 11.14
N GLY A 73 -5.76 23.00 10.24
CA GLY A 73 -4.49 23.57 9.83
C GLY A 73 -3.32 23.04 10.66
N ALA A 74 -2.28 22.53 9.99
CA ALA A 74 -1.09 21.92 10.61
C ALA A 74 -0.42 22.83 11.67
N ARG A 75 -0.41 24.14 11.41
CA ARG A 75 0.18 25.15 12.31
C ARG A 75 -0.49 25.24 13.67
N MET A 76 -1.77 24.89 13.80
CA MET A 76 -2.48 24.89 15.09
C MET A 76 -1.99 23.76 16.01
N PHE A 77 -1.44 22.69 15.43
CA PHE A 77 -0.84 21.56 16.15
C PHE A 77 0.68 21.66 16.22
N GLY A 78 1.28 22.76 15.75
CA GLY A 78 2.73 22.93 15.70
C GLY A 78 3.42 22.05 14.66
N LEU A 79 2.67 21.53 13.68
CA LEU A 79 3.16 20.69 12.59
C LEU A 79 3.51 21.55 11.37
N GLU A 80 4.53 21.11 10.63
CA GLU A 80 4.87 21.71 9.35
C GLU A 80 3.91 21.20 8.24
N GLU A 81 3.66 22.03 7.23
CA GLU A 81 2.80 21.65 6.11
C GLU A 81 3.41 20.49 5.29
N SER A 82 4.75 20.43 5.23
CA SER A 82 5.51 19.33 4.64
C SER A 82 5.22 18.00 5.35
N GLU A 83 5.25 18.01 6.67
CA GLU A 83 4.97 16.85 7.50
C GLU A 83 3.54 16.34 7.28
N LEU A 84 2.54 17.23 7.20
CA LEU A 84 1.17 16.83 6.90
C LEU A 84 1.05 16.13 5.53
N MET A 85 1.75 16.61 4.51
CA MET A 85 1.79 15.98 3.19
C MET A 85 2.43 14.59 3.24
N GLU A 86 3.49 14.40 4.03
CA GLU A 86 4.09 13.08 4.24
C GLU A 86 3.10 12.10 4.89
N ARG A 87 2.35 12.55 5.90
CA ARG A 87 1.32 11.73 6.57
C ARG A 87 0.23 11.29 5.58
N GLN A 88 -0.27 12.21 4.76
CA GLN A 88 -1.26 11.91 3.72
C GLN A 88 -0.74 10.89 2.69
N ARG A 89 0.51 11.05 2.28
CA ARG A 89 1.16 10.15 1.31
C ARG A 89 1.35 8.75 1.90
N TYR A 90 1.78 8.65 3.15
CA TYR A 90 1.93 7.39 3.87
C TYR A 90 0.60 6.63 3.97
N VAL A 91 -0.47 7.30 4.43
CA VAL A 91 -1.82 6.69 4.54
C VAL A 91 -2.31 6.18 3.17
N SER A 92 -2.10 6.97 2.12
CA SER A 92 -2.47 6.59 0.74
C SER A 92 -1.69 5.37 0.24
N HIS A 93 -0.41 5.25 0.58
CA HIS A 93 0.43 4.12 0.23
C HIS A 93 -0.04 2.84 0.92
N VAL A 94 -0.22 2.87 2.25
CA VAL A 94 -0.66 1.70 3.03
C VAL A 94 -2.04 1.23 2.57
N ARG A 95 -2.97 2.15 2.27
CA ARG A 95 -4.29 1.81 1.72
C ARG A 95 -4.19 0.99 0.43
N ARG A 96 -3.32 1.40 -0.48
CA ARG A 96 -3.14 0.73 -1.78
C ARG A 96 -2.56 -0.67 -1.60
N GLU A 97 -1.62 -0.83 -0.69
CA GLU A 97 -1.04 -2.14 -0.35
C GLU A 97 -2.10 -3.11 0.20
N ILE A 98 -2.91 -2.66 1.17
CA ILE A 98 -4.00 -3.50 1.72
C ILE A 98 -4.99 -3.91 0.62
N GLN A 99 -5.42 -2.95 -0.22
CA GLN A 99 -6.34 -3.22 -1.32
C GLN A 99 -5.76 -4.22 -2.33
N THR A 100 -4.46 -4.13 -2.63
CA THR A 100 -3.77 -5.06 -3.52
C THR A 100 -3.77 -6.47 -2.92
N MET A 101 -3.37 -6.61 -1.65
CA MET A 101 -3.38 -7.90 -0.95
C MET A 101 -4.79 -8.50 -0.87
N ARG A 102 -5.83 -7.67 -0.66
CA ARG A 102 -7.23 -8.13 -0.68
C ARG A 102 -7.69 -8.61 -2.05
N ALA A 103 -7.40 -7.85 -3.10
CA ALA A 103 -7.78 -8.20 -4.47
C ALA A 103 -7.16 -9.53 -4.89
N GLU A 104 -5.91 -9.79 -4.50
CA GLU A 104 -5.23 -11.07 -4.74
C GLU A 104 -5.92 -12.25 -4.04
N ILE A 105 -6.42 -12.06 -2.81
CA ILE A 105 -7.15 -13.10 -2.09
C ILE A 105 -8.55 -13.30 -2.69
N GLU A 106 -9.23 -12.24 -3.11
CA GLU A 106 -10.59 -12.30 -3.64
C GLU A 106 -10.66 -12.89 -5.06
N THR A 107 -9.76 -12.48 -5.95
CA THR A 107 -9.64 -13.05 -7.31
C THR A 107 -9.40 -14.57 -7.28
N ASP A 108 -8.63 -15.03 -6.30
CA ASP A 108 -8.36 -16.46 -6.05
C ASP A 108 -9.65 -17.23 -5.67
N THR A 109 -10.53 -16.63 -4.85
CA THR A 109 -11.82 -17.25 -4.50
C THR A 109 -12.79 -17.35 -5.69
N LEU A 110 -12.69 -16.43 -6.66
CA LEU A 110 -13.54 -16.39 -7.85
C LEU A 110 -13.02 -17.33 -8.95
N GLY A 111 -11.70 -17.43 -9.12
CA GLY A 111 -11.07 -18.42 -10.02
C GLY A 111 -11.43 -19.86 -9.66
N ARG A 112 -11.71 -20.12 -8.38
CA ARG A 112 -12.15 -21.40 -7.83
C ARG A 112 -13.56 -21.84 -8.27
N ARG A 113 -14.46 -20.90 -8.58
CA ARG A 113 -15.85 -21.20 -9.02
C ARG A 113 -15.97 -21.47 -10.52
N SER A 114 -14.95 -21.15 -11.31
CA SER A 114 -15.02 -21.16 -12.78
C SER A 114 -14.31 -22.34 -13.44
N ARG A 115 -13.80 -23.33 -12.68
CA ARG A 115 -13.36 -24.61 -13.28
C ARG A 115 -14.61 -25.42 -13.65
N PRO A 116 -14.95 -25.59 -14.95
CA PRO A 116 -16.02 -26.46 -15.34
C PRO A 116 -15.58 -27.88 -15.01
N GLN A 117 -16.34 -28.55 -14.15
CA GLN A 117 -16.23 -29.97 -13.92
C GLN A 117 -16.64 -30.69 -15.22
N SER A 118 -15.68 -30.94 -16.12
CA SER A 118 -15.87 -31.78 -17.30
C SER A 118 -16.10 -33.21 -16.81
N GLN A 119 -17.37 -33.56 -16.70
CA GLN A 119 -17.89 -34.88 -16.43
C GLN A 119 -17.51 -35.88 -17.54
N ILE A 120 -16.99 -37.02 -17.08
CA ILE A 120 -17.31 -38.39 -17.53
C ILE A 120 -16.56 -38.95 -18.74
N GLY A 121 -15.74 -39.97 -18.44
CA GLY A 121 -15.34 -41.04 -19.36
C GLY A 121 -14.63 -42.16 -18.61
N LEU A 122 -15.37 -43.13 -18.06
CA LEU A 122 -14.80 -44.43 -17.69
C LEU A 122 -14.60 -45.30 -18.94
N PRO A 123 -13.71 -46.32 -18.91
CA PRO A 123 -14.25 -47.66 -18.66
C PRO A 123 -13.42 -48.49 -17.66
N ALA A 124 -14.12 -49.42 -17.00
CA ALA A 124 -13.61 -50.41 -16.05
C ALA A 124 -12.62 -51.42 -16.67
N PRO A 125 -11.85 -52.14 -15.84
CA PRO A 125 -11.46 -53.51 -16.16
C PRO A 125 -12.04 -54.50 -15.15
N SER A 126 -12.67 -55.53 -15.69
CA SER A 126 -13.04 -56.76 -14.98
C SER A 126 -11.89 -57.74 -15.06
N SER A 127 -11.47 -58.31 -13.94
CA SER A 127 -10.88 -59.65 -13.92
C SER A 127 -11.19 -60.36 -12.61
N ARG A 128 -11.88 -61.50 -12.76
CA ARG A 128 -12.16 -62.50 -11.73
C ARG A 128 -10.94 -63.43 -11.57
N VAL A 129 -10.72 -63.98 -10.38
CA VAL A 129 -10.72 -65.44 -10.04
C VAL A 129 -9.79 -65.76 -8.85
N SER A 130 -10.38 -66.47 -7.86
CA SER A 130 -9.82 -67.45 -6.86
C SER A 130 -8.59 -67.09 -6.01
N SER A 131 -8.36 -67.54 -4.77
CA SER A 131 -8.73 -68.78 -4.05
C SER A 131 -8.46 -68.65 -2.53
N ARG A 132 -9.36 -69.20 -1.71
CA ARG A 132 -9.09 -70.10 -0.55
C ARG A 132 -7.80 -69.92 0.30
N ALA A 133 -8.04 -69.43 1.54
CA ALA A 133 -7.62 -69.99 2.83
C ALA A 133 -6.28 -69.64 3.52
N THR A 134 -6.44 -69.47 4.84
CA THR A 134 -5.54 -69.81 5.96
C THR A 134 -4.53 -68.76 6.40
N SER A 135 -4.84 -68.07 7.50
CA SER A 135 -3.86 -67.42 8.39
C SER A 135 -2.88 -68.45 8.97
N PRO A 136 -1.63 -68.06 9.29
CA PRO A 136 -1.38 -67.71 10.70
C PRO A 136 -0.36 -66.58 10.96
N ALA A 137 -0.53 -65.93 12.12
CA ALA A 137 0.42 -65.16 12.95
C ALA A 137 0.96 -63.79 12.44
N PRO A 138 0.64 -62.66 13.14
CA PRO A 138 1.17 -61.33 12.87
C PRO A 138 2.18 -60.88 13.94
N GLY A 139 3.30 -60.25 13.55
CA GLY A 139 4.22 -59.65 14.53
C GLY A 139 5.33 -58.79 13.95
N ASP A 140 6.09 -59.33 12.99
CA ASP A 140 7.42 -58.76 12.69
C ASP A 140 7.46 -57.97 11.37
N ASP A 141 6.75 -58.43 10.34
CA ASP A 141 6.69 -57.77 9.02
C ASP A 141 6.03 -56.38 9.07
N GLN A 142 5.08 -56.20 10.01
CA GLN A 142 4.38 -54.94 10.22
C GLN A 142 5.31 -53.86 10.80
N ALA A 143 6.28 -54.26 11.62
CA ALA A 143 7.22 -53.33 12.26
C ALA A 143 8.30 -52.85 11.27
N GLU A 144 8.75 -53.72 10.36
CA GLU A 144 9.68 -53.32 9.30
C GLU A 144 9.01 -52.42 8.25
N TRP A 145 7.77 -52.72 7.87
CA TRP A 145 6.97 -51.84 7.01
C TRP A 145 6.78 -50.46 7.67
N ALA A 146 6.36 -50.42 8.93
CA ALA A 146 6.16 -49.17 9.65
C ALA A 146 7.43 -48.30 9.72
N LYS A 147 8.61 -48.90 9.88
CA LYS A 147 9.88 -48.17 9.84
C LYS A 147 10.19 -47.61 8.45
N GLN A 148 9.99 -48.39 7.40
CA GLN A 148 10.21 -47.91 6.02
C GLN A 148 9.26 -46.78 5.64
N GLU A 149 8.00 -46.84 6.09
CA GLU A 149 7.01 -45.79 5.89
C GLU A 149 7.39 -44.51 6.66
N GLN A 150 7.87 -44.66 7.90
CA GLN A 150 8.34 -43.54 8.72
C GLN A 150 9.60 -42.87 8.14
N GLU A 151 10.53 -43.63 7.56
CA GLU A 151 11.69 -43.08 6.86
C GLU A 151 11.31 -42.32 5.59
N MET A 152 10.31 -42.79 4.84
CA MET A 152 9.79 -42.04 3.68
C MET A 152 9.11 -40.73 4.09
N ILE A 153 8.36 -40.73 5.19
CA ILE A 153 7.72 -39.53 5.75
C ILE A 153 8.78 -38.52 6.22
N ILE A 154 9.84 -38.96 6.90
CA ILE A 154 10.92 -38.09 7.37
C ILE A 154 11.68 -37.47 6.19
N ARG A 155 11.97 -38.25 5.13
CA ARG A 155 12.64 -37.72 3.94
C ARG A 155 11.78 -36.70 3.17
N GLN A 156 10.46 -36.88 3.14
CA GLN A 156 9.54 -35.88 2.59
C GLN A 156 9.52 -34.58 3.42
N GLN A 157 9.61 -34.70 4.74
CA GLN A 157 9.71 -33.53 5.63
C GLN A 157 11.06 -32.80 5.49
N ASP A 158 12.19 -33.51 5.35
CA ASP A 158 13.50 -32.88 5.14
C ASP A 158 13.59 -32.13 3.80
N GLN A 159 13.04 -32.70 2.71
CA GLN A 159 12.94 -31.98 1.44
C GLN A 159 12.05 -30.74 1.53
N THR A 160 11.03 -30.78 2.38
CA THR A 160 10.17 -29.64 2.67
C THR A 160 10.95 -28.57 3.45
N LEU A 161 11.75 -28.95 4.45
CA LEU A 161 12.58 -28.04 5.23
C LEU A 161 13.69 -27.37 4.40
N ASP A 162 14.33 -28.10 3.49
CA ASP A 162 15.38 -27.54 2.61
C ASP A 162 14.80 -26.52 1.62
N SER A 163 13.58 -26.81 1.11
CA SER A 163 12.82 -25.84 0.32
C SER A 163 12.38 -24.61 1.13
N ILE A 164 12.11 -24.77 2.45
CA ILE A 164 11.80 -23.68 3.39
C ILE A 164 13.05 -22.84 3.65
N GLY A 165 14.22 -23.45 3.83
CA GLY A 165 15.50 -22.76 4.03
C GLY A 165 15.89 -21.88 2.83
N GLY A 166 15.76 -22.41 1.60
CA GLY A 166 16.02 -21.64 0.38
C GLY A 166 15.10 -20.43 0.21
N THR A 167 13.82 -20.55 0.59
CA THR A 167 12.83 -19.48 0.46
C THR A 167 12.82 -18.50 1.63
N LEU A 168 13.27 -18.88 2.83
CA LEU A 168 13.54 -17.93 3.92
C LEU A 168 14.67 -16.96 3.54
N SER A 169 15.69 -17.48 2.83
CA SER A 169 16.77 -16.64 2.27
C SER A 169 16.23 -15.68 1.21
N THR A 170 15.36 -16.15 0.31
CA THR A 170 14.72 -15.29 -0.70
C THR A 170 13.73 -14.30 -0.10
N LEU A 171 12.97 -14.67 0.95
CA LEU A 171 12.07 -13.78 1.67
C LEU A 171 12.82 -12.74 2.52
N ALA A 172 13.95 -13.11 3.12
CA ALA A 172 14.83 -12.16 3.80
C ALA A 172 15.45 -11.16 2.79
N GLU A 173 15.81 -11.63 1.60
CA GLU A 173 16.30 -10.79 0.50
C GLU A 173 15.19 -9.87 -0.06
N GLN A 174 13.96 -10.37 -0.18
CA GLN A 174 12.81 -9.63 -0.70
C GLN A 174 12.22 -8.65 0.34
N ALA A 175 12.20 -9.00 1.63
CA ALA A 175 11.89 -8.08 2.73
C ALA A 175 12.97 -6.99 2.89
N GLY A 176 14.23 -7.33 2.60
CA GLY A 176 15.33 -6.36 2.51
C GLY A 176 15.19 -5.40 1.33
N LEU A 177 14.73 -5.89 0.18
CA LEU A 177 14.42 -5.06 -1.00
C LEU A 177 13.23 -4.13 -0.74
N MET A 178 12.14 -4.60 -0.11
CA MET A 178 11.01 -3.74 0.26
C MET A 178 11.35 -2.72 1.37
N GLY A 179 12.18 -3.10 2.34
CA GLY A 179 12.69 -2.16 3.34
C GLY A 179 13.57 -1.06 2.73
N ARG A 180 14.20 -1.33 1.58
CA ARG A 180 15.00 -0.36 0.82
C ARG A 180 14.12 0.45 -0.16
N GLU A 181 13.09 -0.14 -0.76
CA GLU A 181 12.09 0.53 -1.62
C GLU A 181 11.20 1.52 -0.84
N ILE A 182 10.82 1.18 0.40
CA ILE A 182 10.15 2.11 1.33
C ILE A 182 11.07 3.30 1.69
N MET A 183 12.39 3.10 1.65
CA MET A 183 13.40 4.15 1.87
C MET A 183 13.69 4.96 0.58
N GLU A 184 13.69 4.34 -0.60
CA GLU A 184 13.76 5.03 -1.91
C GLU A 184 12.49 5.82 -2.23
N HIS A 185 11.34 5.43 -1.69
CA HIS A 185 10.12 6.26 -1.71
C HIS A 185 10.26 7.55 -0.91
N ASN A 186 11.25 7.65 0.00
CA ASN A 186 11.68 8.89 0.67
C ASN A 186 12.55 9.77 -0.25
N GLU A 187 13.22 9.19 -1.26
CA GLU A 187 14.06 9.91 -2.24
C GLU A 187 13.23 10.47 -3.40
N MET A 188 12.18 9.77 -3.86
CA MET A 188 11.17 10.35 -4.78
C MET A 188 10.24 11.40 -4.13
N LEU A 189 10.26 11.47 -2.80
CA LEU A 189 9.58 12.51 -2.01
C LEU A 189 10.32 13.86 -2.17
N ASP A 190 11.65 13.85 -2.24
CA ASP A 190 12.52 15.02 -2.52
C ASP A 190 12.32 15.57 -3.95
N ASP A 191 12.09 14.70 -4.95
CA ASP A 191 11.79 15.17 -6.32
C ASP A 191 10.43 15.87 -6.44
N LEU A 192 9.43 15.46 -5.64
CA LEU A 192 8.15 16.17 -5.56
C LEU A 192 8.30 17.48 -4.76
N GLU A 193 9.09 17.48 -3.69
CA GLU A 193 9.43 18.68 -2.90
C GLU A 193 10.15 19.72 -3.76
N GLN A 194 11.17 19.32 -4.53
CA GLN A 194 11.83 20.18 -5.53
C GLN A 194 10.85 20.67 -6.60
N GLY A 195 9.91 19.82 -7.04
CA GLY A 195 8.86 20.21 -7.98
C GLY A 195 7.88 21.26 -7.43
N VAL A 196 7.53 21.14 -6.15
CA VAL A 196 6.65 22.07 -5.42
C VAL A 196 7.37 23.38 -5.12
N ASP A 197 8.63 23.34 -4.66
CA ASP A 197 9.46 24.54 -4.43
C ASP A 197 9.70 25.32 -5.72
N HIS A 198 10.02 24.61 -6.81
CA HIS A 198 10.18 25.24 -8.11
C HIS A 198 8.87 25.88 -8.62
N SER A 199 7.73 25.26 -8.30
CA SER A 199 6.41 25.82 -8.59
C SER A 199 6.10 27.03 -7.70
N GLY A 200 6.49 27.01 -6.43
CA GLY A 200 6.37 28.12 -5.48
C GLY A 200 7.17 29.35 -5.92
N VAL A 201 8.42 29.18 -6.35
CA VAL A 201 9.27 30.26 -6.87
C VAL A 201 8.68 30.88 -8.14
N LYS A 202 8.08 30.06 -9.01
CA LYS A 202 7.37 30.54 -10.22
C LYS A 202 6.09 31.31 -9.87
N LEU A 203 5.32 30.83 -8.91
CA LEU A 203 4.10 31.48 -8.43
C LEU A 203 4.41 32.81 -7.72
N ASP A 204 5.42 32.87 -6.86
CA ASP A 204 5.85 34.10 -6.19
C ASP A 204 6.39 35.13 -7.20
N SER A 205 7.16 34.67 -8.19
CA SER A 205 7.58 35.51 -9.32
C SER A 205 6.40 36.05 -10.13
N ALA A 206 5.37 35.23 -10.35
CA ALA A 206 4.15 35.63 -11.05
C ALA A 206 3.34 36.64 -10.23
N MET A 207 3.16 36.41 -8.93
CA MET A 207 2.49 37.35 -8.01
C MET A 207 3.24 38.67 -7.91
N THR A 208 4.56 38.64 -7.85
CA THR A 208 5.40 39.85 -7.79
C THR A 208 5.27 40.66 -9.09
N ARG A 209 5.24 40.00 -10.25
CA ARG A 209 4.95 40.66 -11.54
C ARG A 209 3.55 41.23 -11.55
N MET A 210 2.54 40.49 -11.08
CA MET A 210 1.16 40.96 -11.00
C MET A 210 1.00 42.18 -10.09
N LYS A 211 1.64 42.19 -8.91
CA LYS A 211 1.69 43.37 -8.02
C LYS A 211 2.34 44.57 -8.69
N ARG A 212 3.44 44.37 -9.43
CA ARG A 212 4.08 45.45 -10.20
C ARG A 212 3.18 45.97 -11.31
N PHE A 213 2.49 45.08 -12.04
CA PHE A 213 1.53 45.49 -13.06
C PHE A 213 0.38 46.30 -12.46
N ILE A 214 -0.23 45.84 -11.37
CA ILE A 214 -1.31 46.58 -10.68
C ILE A 214 -0.82 47.98 -10.29
N ARG A 215 0.34 48.07 -9.63
CA ARG A 215 0.91 49.34 -9.18
C ARG A 215 1.28 50.28 -10.33
N GLN A 216 1.87 49.77 -11.41
CA GLN A 216 2.16 50.57 -12.61
C GLN A 216 0.88 51.07 -13.29
N THR A 217 -0.19 50.26 -13.29
CA THR A 217 -1.47 50.65 -13.89
C THR A 217 -2.14 51.76 -13.08
N GLU A 218 -2.04 51.70 -11.75
CA GLU A 218 -2.59 52.70 -10.82
C GLU A 218 -1.84 54.04 -10.92
N GLU A 219 -0.51 54.02 -10.89
CA GLU A 219 0.33 55.23 -10.98
C GLU A 219 0.16 55.93 -12.33
N THR A 220 0.10 55.17 -13.43
CA THR A 220 -0.05 55.74 -14.78
C THR A 220 -1.43 56.35 -15.00
N LYS A 221 -2.50 55.71 -14.50
CA LYS A 221 -3.88 56.23 -14.60
C LYS A 221 -4.09 57.46 -13.71
N SER A 222 -3.51 57.46 -12.50
CA SER A 222 -3.56 58.59 -11.58
C SER A 222 -2.83 59.82 -12.15
N GLY A 223 -1.62 59.63 -12.68
CA GLY A 223 -0.84 60.71 -13.31
C GLY A 223 -1.55 61.34 -14.52
N TRP A 224 -2.13 60.51 -15.39
CA TRP A 224 -2.92 61.00 -16.53
C TRP A 224 -4.17 61.77 -16.11
N CYS A 225 -4.87 61.32 -15.06
CA CYS A 225 -6.02 62.02 -14.52
C CYS A 225 -5.66 63.42 -14.01
N ILE A 226 -4.56 63.55 -13.27
CA ILE A 226 -4.07 64.84 -12.75
C ILE A 226 -3.73 65.81 -13.90
N ILE A 227 -3.02 65.34 -14.94
CA ILE A 227 -2.66 66.17 -16.10
C ILE A 227 -3.92 66.68 -16.83
N ILE A 228 -4.89 65.80 -17.07
CA ILE A 228 -6.16 66.18 -17.72
C ILE A 228 -6.89 67.25 -16.89
N LEU A 229 -6.93 67.09 -15.56
CA LEU A 229 -7.58 68.03 -14.65
C LEU A 229 -6.90 69.41 -14.68
N ILE A 230 -5.56 69.46 -14.76
CA ILE A 230 -4.80 70.71 -14.90
C ILE A 230 -5.09 71.42 -16.23
N ILE A 231 -5.19 70.67 -17.35
CA ILE A 231 -5.52 71.25 -18.65
C ILE A 231 -6.92 71.87 -18.64
N ILE A 232 -7.91 71.16 -18.07
CA ILE A 232 -9.28 71.67 -17.93
C ILE A 232 -9.29 72.96 -17.08
N LEU A 233 -8.55 72.97 -15.97
CA LEU A 233 -8.41 74.15 -15.12
C LEU A 233 -7.81 75.35 -15.88
N MET A 234 -6.75 75.11 -16.66
CA MET A 234 -6.11 76.15 -17.49
C MET A 234 -7.07 76.74 -18.54
N VAL A 235 -7.85 75.89 -19.19
CA VAL A 235 -8.87 76.32 -20.17
C VAL A 235 -9.95 77.16 -19.48
N LEU A 236 -10.44 76.73 -18.33
CA LEU A 236 -11.42 77.49 -17.54
C LEU A 236 -10.86 78.86 -17.12
N LEU A 237 -9.61 78.93 -16.68
CA LEU A 237 -8.95 80.18 -16.30
C LEU A 237 -8.82 81.15 -17.48
N LEU A 238 -8.41 80.64 -18.65
CA LEU A 238 -8.33 81.46 -19.87
C LEU A 238 -9.71 81.97 -20.28
N LEU A 239 -10.75 81.14 -20.20
CA LEU A 239 -12.12 81.52 -20.53
C LEU A 239 -12.61 82.64 -19.60
N VAL A 240 -12.30 82.57 -18.31
CA VAL A 240 -12.67 83.61 -17.32
C VAL A 240 -11.89 84.93 -17.52
N ILE A 241 -10.64 84.88 -17.96
CA ILE A 241 -9.83 86.09 -18.21
C ILE A 241 -10.25 86.79 -19.52
N LEU A 242 -10.69 86.01 -20.51
CA LEU A 242 -11.05 86.51 -21.84
C LEU A 242 -12.49 87.04 -21.91
N LEU A 243 -13.35 86.61 -20.96
CA LEU A 243 -14.75 87.01 -20.83
C LEU A 243 -14.91 88.17 -19.84
#